data_AF-A0A069CXY2-F1
#
_entry.id   AF-A0A069CXY2-F1
#
_cell.length_a   1.000
_cell.length_b   1.000
_cell.length_c   1.000
_cell.angle_alpha   90.00
_cell.angle_beta   90.00
_cell.angle_gamma   90.00
#
_symmetry.space_group_name_H-M   'P 1'
#
loop_
_entity.id
_entity.type
_entity.pdbx_description
1 polymer ?
#
loop_
_entity_poly.entity_id
_entity_poly.type
_entity_poly.pdbx_seq_one_letter_code
_entity_poly.pdbx_strand_id
1 'polypeptide(L)'
;KQENGTYQVRVQFTDSLGRRRNKKKTVASLTLAKRAEREILNEVDAGTFNKVQKKITMNELIDKFMLDYSRGKREVTIIRHKIFIENSVLTDEWFDNVQVSKISRPIIQAWLDWIASKHSAYKAESVFLKKILDFAVSYDFIDVNPFSNVRYPTP
;
A
#
# COMPACT_ATOMS: atom_id res chain seq x y z
N LYS A 1 8.99 -5.98 -34.73
CA LYS A 1 8.83 -4.56 -35.13
C LYS A 1 7.39 -4.41 -35.59
N GLN A 2 6.62 -3.50 -35.00
CA GLN A 2 5.25 -3.24 -35.47
C GLN A 2 5.27 -2.25 -36.65
N GLU A 3 4.19 -2.19 -37.42
CA GLU A 3 4.06 -1.33 -38.61
C GLU A 3 4.38 0.15 -38.32
N ASN A 4 4.16 0.61 -37.08
CA ASN A 4 4.41 1.99 -36.64
C ASN A 4 5.86 2.28 -36.19
N GLY A 5 6.82 1.40 -36.52
CA GLY A 5 8.24 1.60 -36.18
C GLY A 5 8.62 1.33 -34.72
N THR A 6 7.67 0.90 -33.88
CA THR A 6 7.90 0.57 -32.47
C THR A 6 8.31 -0.90 -32.28
N TYR A 7 9.01 -1.16 -31.18
CA TYR A 7 9.48 -2.47 -30.76
C TYR A 7 8.68 -2.91 -29.53
N GLN A 8 8.14 -4.13 -29.57
CA GLN A 8 7.43 -4.72 -28.44
C GLN A 8 8.35 -5.74 -27.75
N VAL A 9 8.66 -5.50 -26.49
CA VAL A 9 9.36 -6.44 -25.61
C VAL A 9 8.30 -7.29 -24.92
N ARG A 10 8.45 -8.61 -25.00
CA ARG A 10 7.63 -9.58 -24.26
C ARG A 10 8.57 -10.48 -23.48
N VAL A 11 8.50 -10.42 -22.16
CA VAL A 11 9.25 -11.33 -21.29
C VAL A 11 8.25 -12.29 -20.64
N GLN A 12 8.53 -13.58 -20.79
CA GLN A 12 7.83 -14.64 -20.08
C GLN A 12 8.76 -15.15 -18.99
N PHE A 13 8.29 -15.22 -17.76
CA PHE A 13 9.08 -15.73 -16.64
C PHE A 13 8.20 -16.50 -15.67
N THR A 14 8.83 -17.33 -14.86
CA THR A 14 8.17 -18.12 -13.82
C THR A 14 8.40 -17.42 -12.50
N ASP A 15 7.31 -17.07 -11.82
CA ASP A 15 7.35 -16.45 -10.50
C ASP A 15 7.94 -17.42 -9.45
N SER A 16 8.45 -16.87 -8.35
CA SER A 16 8.82 -17.55 -7.10
C SER A 16 7.76 -18.53 -6.57
N LEU A 17 6.48 -18.30 -6.91
CA LEU A 17 5.34 -19.19 -6.60
C LEU A 17 5.05 -20.24 -7.70
N GLY A 18 5.95 -20.42 -8.66
CA GLY A 18 5.86 -21.39 -9.75
C GLY A 18 4.86 -21.04 -10.87
N ARG A 19 4.28 -19.84 -10.87
CA ARG A 19 3.26 -19.41 -11.84
C ARG A 19 3.91 -18.69 -13.03
N ARG A 20 3.53 -19.05 -14.26
CA ARG A 20 3.99 -18.36 -15.48
C ARG A 20 3.33 -16.99 -15.61
N ARG A 21 4.13 -15.95 -15.79
CA ARG A 21 3.69 -14.56 -15.97
C ARG A 21 4.30 -13.98 -17.24
N ASN A 22 3.56 -13.09 -17.90
CA ASN A 22 3.95 -12.43 -19.13
C ASN A 22 3.88 -10.92 -18.95
N LYS A 23 4.97 -10.18 -19.20
CA LYS A 23 4.97 -8.71 -19.25
C LYS A 23 5.25 -8.24 -20.67
N LYS A 24 4.52 -7.22 -21.11
CA LYS A 24 4.68 -6.59 -22.42
C LYS A 24 5.00 -5.11 -22.22
N LYS A 25 6.03 -4.61 -22.90
CA LYS A 25 6.39 -3.18 -22.93
C LYS A 25 6.65 -2.78 -24.37
N THR A 26 6.04 -1.70 -24.82
CA THR A 26 6.27 -1.14 -26.16
C THR A 26 7.23 0.03 -26.03
N VAL A 27 8.26 0.07 -26.88
CA VAL A 27 9.30 1.10 -26.87
C VAL A 27 9.62 1.55 -28.29
N ALA A 28 10.11 2.78 -28.43
CA ALA A 28 10.34 3.41 -29.73
C ALA A 28 11.60 2.93 -30.47
N SER A 29 12.58 2.34 -29.77
CA SER A 29 13.89 1.98 -30.34
C SER A 29 14.37 0.61 -29.88
N LEU A 30 15.11 -0.09 -30.74
CA LEU A 30 15.67 -1.42 -30.49
C LEU A 30 16.62 -1.42 -29.28
N THR A 31 17.41 -0.36 -29.09
CA THR A 31 18.33 -0.23 -27.96
C THR A 31 17.58 -0.08 -26.63
N LEU A 32 16.48 0.67 -26.65
CA LEU A 32 15.58 0.79 -25.50
C LEU A 32 14.84 -0.53 -25.21
N ALA A 33 14.57 -1.34 -26.23
CA ALA A 33 13.96 -2.65 -26.09
C ALA A 33 14.88 -3.62 -25.34
N LYS A 34 16.15 -3.70 -25.75
CA LYS A 34 17.16 -4.54 -25.10
C LYS A 34 17.44 -4.08 -23.66
N ARG A 35 17.47 -2.78 -23.41
CA ARG A 35 17.63 -2.25 -22.04
C ARG A 35 16.42 -2.61 -21.17
N ALA A 36 15.21 -2.43 -21.68
CA ALA A 36 13.99 -2.78 -20.95
C ALA A 36 13.85 -4.29 -20.68
N GLU A 37 14.28 -5.14 -21.62
CA GLU A 37 14.35 -6.59 -21.42
C GLU A 37 15.32 -6.96 -20.29
N ARG A 38 16.52 -6.36 -20.29
CA ARG A 38 17.52 -6.59 -19.25
C ARG A 38 17.11 -6.05 -17.89
N GLU A 39 16.44 -4.90 -17.84
CA GLU A 39 15.84 -4.36 -16.60
C GLU A 39 14.80 -5.33 -16.04
N ILE A 40 13.89 -5.83 -16.90
CA ILE A 40 12.86 -6.79 -16.50
C ILE A 40 13.47 -8.10 -15.98
N LEU A 41 14.49 -8.63 -16.64
CA LEU A 41 15.17 -9.85 -16.19
C LEU A 41 15.94 -9.62 -14.88
N ASN A 42 16.62 -8.49 -14.73
CA ASN A 42 17.29 -8.14 -13.47
C ASN A 42 16.28 -7.98 -12.31
N GLU A 43 15.09 -7.42 -12.56
CA GLU A 43 14.00 -7.31 -11.57
C GLU A 43 13.47 -8.71 -11.17
N VAL A 44 13.40 -9.64 -12.13
CA VAL A 44 12.99 -11.05 -11.89
C VAL A 44 14.05 -11.79 -11.09
N ASP A 45 15.32 -11.70 -11.48
CA ASP A 45 16.45 -12.37 -10.83
C ASP A 45 16.71 -11.83 -9.41
N ALA A 46 16.45 -10.53 -9.18
CA ALA A 46 16.55 -9.90 -7.87
C ALA A 46 15.36 -10.19 -6.94
N GLY A 47 14.32 -10.92 -7.40
CA GLY A 47 13.11 -11.21 -6.61
C GLY A 47 12.24 -9.97 -6.32
N THR A 48 12.53 -8.83 -6.92
CA THR A 48 11.82 -7.55 -6.73
C THR A 48 10.68 -7.35 -7.73
N PHE A 49 10.56 -8.20 -8.75
CA PHE A 49 9.55 -8.10 -9.79
C PHE A 49 8.09 -8.15 -9.28
N ASN A 50 7.84 -8.83 -8.16
CA ASN A 50 6.51 -8.92 -7.56
C ASN A 50 6.09 -7.68 -6.76
N LYS A 51 7.00 -6.72 -6.52
CA LYS A 51 6.73 -5.55 -5.68
C LYS A 51 6.75 -4.27 -6.49
N VAL A 52 5.88 -4.17 -7.48
CA VAL A 52 5.28 -2.84 -7.74
C VAL A 52 4.24 -2.64 -6.64
N GLN A 53 4.71 -2.41 -5.40
CA GLN A 53 3.86 -1.81 -4.38
C GLN A 53 3.41 -0.50 -5.00
N LYS A 54 2.15 -0.45 -5.46
CA LYS A 54 1.57 0.76 -6.02
C LYS A 54 1.87 1.85 -4.99
N LYS A 55 2.50 2.93 -5.43
CA LYS A 55 2.92 4.07 -4.59
C LYS A 55 1.68 4.83 -4.13
N ILE A 56 0.81 4.17 -3.38
CA ILE A 56 -0.38 4.75 -2.79
C ILE A 56 0.03 5.42 -1.49
N THR A 57 -0.42 6.64 -1.29
CA THR A 57 -0.26 7.33 -0.01
C THR A 57 -1.33 6.89 0.98
N MET A 58 -1.12 7.16 2.26
CA MET A 58 -2.12 6.87 3.29
C MET A 58 -3.44 7.62 3.02
N ASN A 59 -3.37 8.86 2.55
CA ASN A 59 -4.54 9.67 2.19
C ASN A 59 -5.35 8.98 1.08
N GLU A 60 -4.70 8.59 -0.02
CA GLU A 60 -5.35 7.89 -1.13
C GLU A 60 -5.92 6.54 -0.73
N LEU A 61 -5.25 5.82 0.19
CA LEU A 61 -5.75 4.56 0.74
C LEU A 61 -7.02 4.79 1.55
N ILE A 62 -7.01 5.80 2.43
CA ILE A 62 -8.13 6.16 3.28
C ILE A 62 -9.33 6.60 2.44
N ASP A 63 -9.13 7.41 1.40
CA ASP A 63 -10.21 7.84 0.52
C ASP A 63 -10.90 6.64 -0.14
N LYS A 64 -10.11 5.69 -0.65
CA LYS A 64 -10.64 4.44 -1.22
C LYS A 64 -11.36 3.60 -0.18
N PHE A 65 -10.76 3.44 1.00
CA PHE A 65 -11.39 2.71 2.09
C PHE A 65 -12.71 3.35 2.51
N MET A 66 -12.78 4.67 2.64
CA MET A 66 -13.96 5.40 3.08
C MET A 66 -15.07 5.40 2.03
N LEU A 67 -14.72 5.40 0.74
CA LEU A 67 -15.70 5.21 -0.35
C LEU A 67 -16.42 3.86 -0.24
N ASP A 68 -15.71 2.80 0.11
CA ASP A 68 -16.30 1.48 0.28
C ASP A 68 -16.98 1.33 1.65
N TYR A 69 -16.36 1.85 2.72
CA TYR A 69 -16.88 1.77 4.09
C TYR A 69 -18.17 2.56 4.28
N SER A 70 -18.34 3.69 3.58
CA SER A 70 -19.52 4.54 3.69
C SER A 70 -20.80 3.87 3.17
N ARG A 71 -20.70 2.84 2.34
CA ARG A 71 -21.85 2.14 1.76
C ARG A 71 -22.71 1.49 2.86
N GLY A 72 -23.93 1.99 3.02
CA GLY A 72 -24.87 1.48 4.03
C GLY A 72 -24.54 1.88 5.48
N LYS A 73 -23.68 2.87 5.70
CA LYS A 73 -23.42 3.44 7.03
C LYS A 73 -24.15 4.76 7.23
N ARG A 74 -24.52 5.02 8.49
CA ARG A 74 -25.11 6.31 8.88
C ARG A 74 -24.08 7.42 8.75
N GLU A 75 -24.52 8.58 8.31
CA GLU A 75 -23.67 9.76 8.12
C GLU A 75 -22.90 10.14 9.39
N VAL A 76 -23.56 10.14 10.56
CA VAL A 76 -22.93 10.41 11.86
C VAL A 76 -21.78 9.46 12.17
N THR A 77 -21.86 8.20 11.73
CA THR A 77 -20.78 7.23 11.90
C THR A 77 -19.62 7.56 10.97
N ILE A 78 -19.90 7.96 9.73
CA ILE A 78 -18.87 8.33 8.74
C ILE A 78 -18.12 9.57 9.22
N ILE A 79 -18.84 10.62 9.65
CA ILE A 79 -18.26 11.87 10.16
C ILE A 79 -17.34 11.59 11.35
N ARG A 80 -17.76 10.77 12.31
CA ARG A 80 -16.93 10.40 13.47
C ARG A 80 -15.58 9.80 13.05
N HIS A 81 -15.57 8.93 12.05
CA HIS A 81 -14.33 8.32 11.58
C HIS A 81 -13.46 9.29 10.77
N LYS A 82 -14.07 10.22 10.00
CA LYS A 82 -13.33 11.29 9.32
C LYS A 82 -12.60 12.20 10.31
N ILE A 83 -13.31 12.66 11.35
CA ILE A 83 -12.73 13.50 12.41
C ILE A 83 -11.56 12.76 13.09
N PHE A 84 -11.73 11.48 13.37
CA PHE A 84 -10.66 10.65 13.92
C PHE A 84 -9.45 10.55 12.99
N ILE A 85 -9.68 10.31 11.69
CA ILE A 85 -8.62 10.24 10.69
C ILE A 85 -7.84 11.56 10.64
N GLU A 86 -8.53 12.69 10.53
CA GLU A 86 -7.91 14.01 10.40
C GLU A 86 -7.10 14.39 11.64
N ASN A 87 -7.64 14.13 12.83
CA ASN A 87 -7.01 14.57 14.08
C ASN A 87 -5.94 13.61 14.62
N SER A 88 -5.96 12.34 14.21
CA SER A 88 -5.14 11.31 14.84
C SER A 88 -4.34 10.45 13.88
N VAL A 89 -4.65 10.42 12.58
CA VAL A 89 -3.96 9.57 11.59
C VAL A 89 -3.21 10.42 10.57
N LEU A 90 -3.93 11.31 9.88
CA LEU A 90 -3.40 12.23 8.86
C LEU A 90 -2.96 13.55 9.48
N THR A 91 -2.06 13.45 10.45
CA THR A 91 -1.40 14.62 11.04
C THR A 91 0.02 14.70 10.49
N ASP A 92 0.60 15.90 10.52
CA ASP A 92 1.95 16.19 10.04
C ASP A 92 3.02 15.27 10.69
N GLU A 93 2.78 14.80 11.91
CA GLU A 93 3.69 13.95 12.66
C GLU A 93 3.64 12.47 12.26
N TRP A 94 2.53 12.00 11.67
CA TRP A 94 2.24 10.57 11.56
C TRP A 94 2.22 10.04 10.12
N PHE A 95 1.07 10.10 9.45
CA PHE A 95 0.88 9.41 8.17
C PHE A 95 0.43 10.31 7.04
N ASP A 96 0.41 11.63 7.23
CA ASP A 96 0.02 12.53 6.15
C ASP A 96 0.97 12.43 4.95
N ASN A 97 0.40 12.13 3.77
CA ASN A 97 1.09 11.92 2.50
C ASN A 97 2.21 10.85 2.52
N VAL A 98 2.24 10.01 3.55
CA VAL A 98 3.21 8.92 3.67
C VAL A 98 2.79 7.76 2.77
N GLN A 99 3.75 7.17 2.05
CA GLN A 99 3.50 5.95 1.28
C GLN A 99 3.23 4.77 2.20
N VAL A 100 2.16 4.02 1.94
CA VAL A 100 1.74 2.90 2.80
C VAL A 100 2.82 1.82 2.91
N SER A 101 3.62 1.64 1.85
CA SER A 101 4.79 0.75 1.82
C SER A 101 5.89 1.09 2.84
N LYS A 102 5.98 2.35 3.26
CA LYS A 102 6.98 2.83 4.23
C LYS A 102 6.51 2.67 5.67
N ILE A 103 5.23 2.37 5.88
CA ILE A 103 4.66 2.22 7.21
C ILE A 103 5.14 0.88 7.78
N SER A 104 6.07 0.97 8.72
CA SER A 104 6.66 -0.18 9.41
C SER A 104 6.06 -0.37 10.80
N ARG A 105 6.25 -1.56 11.37
CA ARG A 105 5.74 -1.88 12.72
C ARG A 105 6.21 -0.90 13.81
N PRO A 106 7.48 -0.47 13.86
CA PRO A 106 7.92 0.51 14.86
C PRO A 106 7.17 1.84 14.78
N ILE A 107 6.85 2.31 13.57
CA ILE A 107 6.09 3.55 13.38
C ILE A 107 4.65 3.38 13.90
N ILE A 108 4.01 2.25 13.61
CA ILE A 108 2.68 1.94 14.16
C ILE A 108 2.71 1.85 15.69
N GLN A 109 3.76 1.26 16.28
CA GLN A 109 3.88 1.17 17.73
C GLN A 109 4.02 2.56 18.36
N ALA A 110 4.88 3.42 17.80
CA ALA A 110 5.02 4.80 18.27
C ALA A 110 3.70 5.58 18.18
N TRP A 111 2.96 5.40 17.07
CA TRP A 111 1.63 5.98 16.91
C TRP A 111 0.65 5.46 17.97
N LEU A 112 0.68 4.15 18.23
CA LEU A 112 -0.19 3.48 19.20
C LEU A 112 0.08 3.99 20.63
N ASP A 113 1.34 4.19 20.98
CA ASP A 113 1.75 4.73 22.28
C ASP A 113 1.31 6.19 22.43
N TRP A 114 1.46 6.99 21.37
CA TRP A 114 0.99 8.37 21.34
C TRP A 114 -0.53 8.46 21.51
N ILE A 115 -1.31 7.70 20.75
CA ILE A 115 -2.77 7.77 20.86
C ILE A 115 -3.26 7.24 22.22
N ALA A 116 -2.61 6.23 22.78
CA ALA A 116 -2.89 5.74 24.13
C ALA A 116 -2.68 6.82 25.20
N SER A 117 -1.71 7.73 25.00
CA SER A 117 -1.48 8.86 25.91
C SER A 117 -2.58 9.95 25.82
N LYS A 118 -3.34 9.99 24.72
CA LYS A 118 -4.35 11.03 24.45
C LYS A 118 -5.78 10.56 24.72
N HIS A 119 -6.08 9.31 24.38
CA HIS A 119 -7.44 8.79 24.41
C HIS A 119 -7.53 7.49 25.21
N SER A 120 -8.43 7.44 26.18
CA SER A 120 -8.74 6.18 26.90
C SER A 120 -9.37 5.12 25.99
N ALA A 121 -10.03 5.56 24.92
CA ALA A 121 -10.67 4.70 23.92
C ALA A 121 -9.74 4.26 22.77
N TYR A 122 -8.43 4.51 22.88
CA TYR A 122 -7.46 4.28 21.79
C TYR A 122 -7.50 2.87 21.19
N LYS A 123 -7.87 1.86 21.98
CA LYS A 123 -8.02 0.48 21.49
C LYS A 123 -9.07 0.38 20.38
N ALA A 124 -10.22 1.02 20.53
CA ALA A 124 -11.26 1.02 19.50
C ALA A 124 -10.81 1.76 18.22
N GLU A 125 -10.09 2.87 18.40
CA GLU A 125 -9.55 3.71 17.32
C GLU A 125 -8.44 3.00 16.53
N SER A 126 -7.52 2.34 17.22
CA SER A 126 -6.47 1.52 16.61
C SER A 126 -7.03 0.35 15.78
N VAL A 127 -8.15 -0.24 16.20
CA VAL A 127 -8.84 -1.27 15.41
C VAL A 127 -9.35 -0.71 14.08
N PHE A 128 -9.77 0.56 14.05
CA PHE A 128 -10.19 1.19 12.80
C PHE A 128 -9.01 1.41 11.85
N LEU A 129 -7.88 1.91 12.37
CA LEU A 129 -6.66 2.05 11.56
C LEU A 129 -6.13 0.70 11.06
N LYS A 130 -6.20 -0.33 11.90
CA LYS A 130 -5.88 -1.71 11.51
C LYS A 130 -6.71 -2.17 10.31
N LYS A 131 -8.02 -1.89 10.28
CA LYS A 131 -8.92 -2.24 9.16
C LYS A 131 -8.52 -1.54 7.85
N ILE A 132 -8.09 -0.29 7.93
CA ILE A 132 -7.59 0.46 6.76
C ILE A 132 -6.35 -0.23 6.17
N LEU A 133 -5.45 -0.72 7.03
CA LEU A 133 -4.25 -1.43 6.58
C LEU A 133 -4.53 -2.88 6.18
N ASP A 134 -5.54 -3.54 6.75
CA ASP A 134 -6.04 -4.83 6.25
C ASP A 134 -6.63 -4.69 4.84
N PHE A 135 -7.32 -3.58 4.56
CA PHE A 135 -7.76 -3.23 3.22
C PHE A 135 -6.56 -3.01 2.29
N ALA A 136 -5.48 -2.38 2.78
CA ALA A 136 -4.25 -2.24 1.99
C ALA A 136 -3.60 -3.57 1.61
N VAL A 137 -3.60 -4.54 2.53
CA VAL A 137 -3.16 -5.92 2.26
C VAL A 137 -4.07 -6.58 1.23
N SER A 138 -5.39 -6.44 1.39
CA SER A 138 -6.37 -7.08 0.51
C SER A 138 -6.30 -6.60 -0.95
N TYR A 139 -5.79 -5.39 -1.18
CA TYR A 139 -5.61 -4.79 -2.51
C TYR A 139 -4.17 -4.89 -3.02
N ASP A 140 -3.34 -5.72 -2.37
CA ASP A 140 -1.92 -5.92 -2.69
C ASP A 140 -1.10 -4.63 -2.70
N PHE A 141 -1.46 -3.63 -1.88
CA PHE A 141 -0.65 -2.41 -1.71
C PHE A 141 0.54 -2.65 -0.76
N ILE A 142 0.37 -3.54 0.21
CA ILE A 142 1.40 -4.00 1.14
C ILE A 142 1.26 -5.52 1.34
N ASP A 143 2.36 -6.19 1.67
CA ASP A 143 2.35 -7.66 1.81
C ASP A 143 1.76 -8.11 3.15
N VAL A 144 2.03 -7.34 4.22
CA VAL A 144 1.69 -7.71 5.59
C VAL A 144 1.22 -6.47 6.35
N ASN A 145 0.12 -6.60 7.09
CA ASN A 145 -0.36 -5.52 7.94
C ASN A 145 0.66 -5.26 9.08
N PRO A 146 1.20 -4.03 9.22
CA PRO A 146 2.12 -3.70 10.32
C PRO A 146 1.47 -3.79 11.72
N PHE A 147 0.13 -3.83 11.83
CA PHE A 147 -0.59 -4.12 13.08
C PHE A 147 -0.56 -5.58 13.53
N SER A 148 -0.03 -6.51 12.73
CA SER A 148 -0.12 -7.96 13.00
C SER A 148 0.43 -8.39 14.37
N ASN A 149 1.43 -7.68 14.92
CA ASN A 149 2.11 -8.03 16.18
C ASN A 149 2.42 -6.80 17.07
N VAL A 150 1.54 -5.80 17.07
CA VAL A 150 1.72 -4.61 17.92
C VAL A 150 1.37 -4.90 19.38
N ARG A 151 2.05 -4.24 20.31
CA ARG A 151 1.78 -4.38 21.75
C ARG A 151 0.90 -3.22 22.20
N TYR A 152 -0.25 -3.53 22.77
CA TYR A 152 -1.13 -2.50 23.32
C TYR A 152 -0.57 -2.00 24.65
N PRO A 153 -0.38 -0.68 24.82
CA PRO A 153 0.00 -0.10 26.10
C PRO A 153 -0.97 -0.50 27.21
N THR A 154 -0.45 -1.00 28.32
CA THR A 154 -1.29 -1.27 29.50
C THR A 154 -1.40 0.02 30.30
N PRO A 155 -2.60 0.42 30.74
CA PRO A 155 -2.79 1.61 31.56
C PRO A 155 -2.08 1.51 32.92
#